data_AF-A0A9N9LVP1-F1
#
_entry.id   AF-A0A9N9LVP1-F1
#
_cell.length_a   1.000
_cell.length_b   1.000
_cell.length_c   1.000
_cell.angle_alpha   90.00
_cell.angle_beta   90.00
_cell.angle_gamma   90.00
#
_symmetry.space_group_name_H-M   'P 1'
#
loop_
_entity.id
_entity.type
_entity.pdbx_description
1 polymer ?
#
loop_
_entity_poly.entity_id
_entity_poly.type
_entity_poly.pdbx_seq_one_letter_code
_entity_poly.pdbx_strand_id
1 'polypeptide(L)'
;MTFQALKQPKCLLLLLLLLLLLLTPTSILSTPNPAANPQTIYWTTAATVTVTAAPPPPQPPDPSFAFDETFKSQILADQNWYWAQHDAVPLVWNEELEESSRDWVGRCYFGHSGNE
;
A
#
# COMPACT_ATOMS: atom_id res chain seq x y z
N MET A 1 12.30 -22.70 18.92
CA MET A 1 10.95 -22.84 18.34
C MET A 1 11.08 -23.65 17.06
N THR A 2 10.43 -24.81 17.01
CA THR A 2 10.63 -25.85 15.98
C THR A 2 9.59 -25.72 14.87
N PHE A 3 10.06 -25.77 13.61
CA PHE A 3 9.28 -25.55 12.38
C PHE A 3 8.28 -26.68 12.10
N GLN A 4 6.99 -26.44 12.35
CA GLN A 4 5.88 -27.34 11.97
C GLN A 4 5.39 -27.17 10.52
N ALA A 5 5.89 -26.17 9.77
CA ALA A 5 5.35 -25.81 8.46
C ALA A 5 5.76 -26.76 7.31
N LEU A 6 6.81 -27.57 7.48
CA LEU A 6 7.39 -28.40 6.40
C LEU A 6 6.57 -29.66 6.04
N LYS A 7 5.46 -29.94 6.74
CA LYS A 7 4.71 -31.20 6.55
C LYS A 7 3.56 -31.14 5.54
N GLN A 8 3.31 -29.98 4.93
CA GLN A 8 2.20 -29.79 3.99
C GLN A 8 2.69 -29.93 2.53
N PRO A 9 2.24 -30.93 1.76
CA PRO A 9 2.74 -31.21 0.40
C PRO A 9 2.46 -30.05 -0.58
N LYS A 10 1.46 -29.23 -0.27
CA LYS A 10 1.10 -28.03 -1.05
C LYS A 10 2.17 -26.92 -0.94
N CYS A 11 2.81 -26.77 0.23
CA CYS A 11 3.90 -25.81 0.41
C CYS A 11 5.15 -26.24 -0.36
N LEU A 12 5.46 -27.53 -0.42
CA LEU A 12 6.63 -28.03 -1.15
C LEU A 12 6.48 -27.82 -2.67
N LEU A 13 5.27 -28.03 -3.21
CA LEU A 13 4.97 -27.81 -4.63
C LEU A 13 5.05 -26.31 -5.01
N LEU A 14 4.53 -25.43 -4.16
CA LEU A 14 4.57 -23.97 -4.38
C LEU A 14 6.00 -23.42 -4.29
N LEU A 15 6.82 -23.94 -3.35
CA LEU A 15 8.22 -23.58 -3.19
C LEU A 15 9.07 -24.02 -4.40
N LEU A 16 8.81 -25.21 -4.95
CA LEU A 16 9.46 -25.72 -6.17
C LEU A 16 9.13 -24.86 -7.40
N LEU A 17 7.87 -24.44 -7.55
CA LEU A 17 7.44 -23.57 -8.66
C LEU A 17 8.10 -22.18 -8.61
N LEU A 18 8.23 -21.60 -7.41
CA LEU A 18 8.93 -20.32 -7.21
C LEU A 18 10.42 -20.42 -7.54
N LEU A 19 11.08 -21.52 -7.16
CA LEU A 19 12.50 -21.73 -7.46
C LEU A 19 12.77 -21.81 -8.98
N LEU A 20 11.89 -22.43 -9.77
CA LEU A 20 12.07 -22.53 -11.22
C LEU A 20 12.01 -21.16 -11.94
N LEU A 21 11.22 -20.20 -11.44
CA LEU A 21 11.13 -18.85 -12.03
C LEU A 21 12.39 -18.00 -11.78
N LEU A 22 13.16 -18.30 -10.72
CA LEU A 22 14.34 -17.53 -10.32
C LEU A 22 15.61 -17.91 -11.11
N LEU A 23 15.59 -19.00 -11.90
CA LEU A 23 16.77 -19.52 -12.62
C LEU A 23 16.92 -19.03 -14.07
N THR A 24 16.05 -18.15 -14.59
CA THR A 24 16.25 -17.55 -15.91
C THR A 24 17.01 -16.23 -15.79
N PRO A 25 18.29 -16.13 -16.21
CA PRO A 25 19.03 -14.89 -16.08
C PRO A 25 18.57 -13.87 -17.14
N THR A 26 17.96 -12.77 -16.70
CA THR A 26 17.75 -11.59 -17.54
C THR A 26 19.02 -10.75 -17.52
N SER A 27 19.84 -10.86 -18.57
CA SER A 27 20.98 -9.96 -18.76
C SER A 27 20.47 -8.55 -19.09
N ILE A 28 20.88 -7.55 -18.30
CA ILE A 28 20.55 -6.14 -18.55
C ILE A 28 21.73 -5.48 -19.26
N LEU A 29 21.50 -5.05 -20.50
CA LEU A 29 22.45 -4.33 -21.35
C LEU A 29 22.61 -2.89 -20.85
N SER A 30 23.86 -2.45 -20.65
CA SER A 30 24.17 -1.08 -20.21
C SER A 30 24.21 -0.13 -21.41
N THR A 31 23.44 0.97 -21.38
CA THR A 31 23.49 2.01 -22.43
C THR A 31 24.09 3.31 -21.88
N PRO A 32 24.96 4.00 -22.65
CA PRO A 32 25.61 5.23 -22.22
C PRO A 32 24.69 6.45 -22.33
N ASN A 33 24.93 7.41 -21.43
CA ASN A 33 24.19 8.65 -21.22
C ASN A 33 23.99 9.48 -22.51
N PRO A 34 22.75 9.90 -22.87
CA PRO A 34 22.56 10.81 -24.00
C PRO A 34 22.57 12.28 -23.55
N ALA A 35 23.44 13.06 -24.17
CA ALA A 35 23.33 14.51 -24.22
C ALA A 35 22.05 14.93 -24.99
N ALA A 36 21.49 16.07 -24.57
CA ALA A 36 20.20 16.65 -24.97
C ALA A 36 19.72 16.39 -26.41
N ASN A 37 18.54 15.80 -26.55
CA ASN A 37 17.78 15.64 -27.79
C ASN A 37 16.40 16.31 -27.65
N PRO A 38 16.00 17.28 -28.50
CA PRO A 38 14.67 17.90 -28.44
C PRO A 38 13.58 16.88 -28.80
N GLN A 39 12.65 16.64 -27.87
CA GLN A 39 11.57 15.67 -28.02
C GLN A 39 10.47 16.21 -28.96
N THR A 40 10.11 15.42 -29.97
CA THR A 40 8.94 15.67 -30.85
C THR A 40 7.66 15.19 -30.14
N ILE A 41 6.63 16.03 -30.03
CA ILE A 41 5.38 15.69 -29.32
C ILE A 41 4.37 15.03 -30.27
N TYR A 42 3.93 13.82 -29.94
CA TYR A 42 2.78 13.14 -30.55
C TYR A 42 1.60 13.18 -29.57
N TRP A 43 0.43 13.65 -30.03
CA TRP A 43 -0.78 13.71 -29.20
C TRP A 43 -1.58 12.41 -29.31
N THR A 44 -1.89 11.81 -28.16
CA THR A 44 -2.85 10.69 -28.05
C THR A 44 -4.15 11.23 -27.46
N THR A 45 -5.27 11.04 -28.16
CA THR A 45 -6.60 11.43 -27.67
C THR A 45 -7.09 10.38 -26.67
N ALA A 46 -7.17 10.75 -25.39
CA ALA A 46 -7.77 9.91 -24.36
C ALA A 46 -9.30 9.94 -24.48
N ALA A 47 -9.93 8.76 -24.58
CA ALA A 47 -11.38 8.62 -24.50
C ALA A 47 -11.79 8.39 -23.05
N THR A 48 -12.58 9.30 -22.48
CA THR A 48 -13.11 9.17 -21.13
C THR A 48 -14.36 8.30 -21.15
N VAL A 49 -14.29 7.14 -20.48
CA VAL A 49 -15.46 6.28 -20.23
C VAL A 49 -15.98 6.57 -18.82
N THR A 50 -17.16 7.16 -18.72
CA THR A 50 -17.85 7.37 -17.45
C THR A 50 -18.56 6.09 -17.01
N VAL A 51 -18.08 5.48 -15.93
CA VAL A 51 -18.76 4.37 -15.25
C VAL A 51 -19.56 4.96 -14.09
N THR A 52 -20.89 4.89 -14.17
CA THR A 52 -21.77 5.27 -13.05
C THR A 52 -21.99 4.04 -12.16
N ALA A 53 -21.29 3.97 -11.03
CA ALA A 53 -21.56 2.97 -10.00
C ALA A 53 -22.75 3.39 -9.13
N ALA A 54 -23.64 2.44 -8.80
CA ALA A 54 -24.70 2.68 -7.81
C ALA A 54 -24.09 2.86 -6.40
N PRO A 55 -24.73 3.63 -5.50
CA PRO A 55 -24.27 3.77 -4.12
C PRO A 55 -24.21 2.40 -3.44
N PRO A 56 -23.15 2.10 -2.66
CA PRO A 56 -23.13 0.90 -1.85
C PRO A 56 -24.28 0.91 -0.82
N PRO A 57 -24.83 -0.27 -0.46
CA PRO A 57 -25.83 -0.36 0.59
C PRO A 57 -25.28 0.20 1.92
N PRO A 58 -26.14 0.73 2.81
CA PRO A 58 -25.71 1.22 4.12
C PRO A 58 -25.00 0.10 4.89
N GLN A 59 -23.71 0.30 5.17
CA GLN A 59 -22.95 -0.61 6.00
C GLN A 59 -23.20 -0.25 7.48
N PRO A 60 -23.41 -1.23 8.39
CA PRO A 60 -23.43 -0.93 9.82
C PRO A 60 -22.15 -0.18 10.23
N PRO A 61 -22.23 0.78 11.17
CA PRO A 61 -21.07 1.49 11.65
C PRO A 61 -20.05 0.49 12.18
N ASP A 62 -18.81 0.60 11.74
CA ASP A 62 -17.74 -0.18 12.33
C ASP A 62 -17.46 0.36 13.74
N PRO A 63 -17.67 -0.43 14.80
CA PRO A 63 -17.47 0.02 16.18
C PRO A 63 -16.02 0.42 16.48
N SER A 64 -15.06 0.04 15.64
CA SER A 64 -13.65 0.44 15.77
C SER A 64 -13.44 1.95 15.73
N PHE A 65 -14.31 2.68 15.03
CA PHE A 65 -14.27 4.14 14.91
C PHE A 65 -15.20 4.86 15.89
N ALA A 66 -15.89 4.13 16.78
CA ALA A 66 -16.87 4.71 17.69
C ALA A 66 -16.24 5.33 18.94
N PHE A 67 -15.01 4.94 19.30
CA PHE A 67 -14.33 5.40 20.51
C PHE A 67 -12.85 5.66 20.23
N ASP A 68 -12.34 6.82 20.67
CA ASP A 68 -10.98 7.27 20.41
C ASP A 68 -9.91 6.24 20.79
N GLU A 69 -9.98 5.65 21.99
CA GLU A 69 -9.01 4.64 22.44
C GLU A 69 -9.06 3.35 21.59
N THR A 70 -10.26 2.97 21.16
CA THR A 70 -10.45 1.79 20.32
C THR A 70 -9.89 2.04 18.91
N PHE A 71 -10.11 3.23 18.38
CA PHE A 71 -9.56 3.66 17.10
C PHE A 71 -8.02 3.70 17.13
N LYS A 72 -7.43 4.37 18.13
CA LYS A 72 -5.97 4.50 18.29
C LYS A 72 -5.29 3.13 18.41
N SER A 73 -5.84 2.27 19.26
CA SER A 73 -5.27 0.94 19.50
C SER A 73 -5.32 0.05 18.25
N GLN A 74 -6.39 0.10 17.47
CA GLN A 74 -6.52 -0.71 16.25
C GLN A 74 -5.58 -0.24 15.14
N ILE A 75 -5.51 1.08 14.89
CA ILE A 75 -4.59 1.63 13.89
C ILE A 75 -3.13 1.27 14.22
N LEU A 76 -2.72 1.39 15.49
CA LEU A 76 -1.38 0.98 15.90
C LEU A 76 -1.16 -0.52 15.79
N ALA A 77 -2.15 -1.34 16.16
CA ALA A 77 -2.04 -2.80 16.09
C ALA A 77 -1.82 -3.27 14.65
N ASP A 78 -2.62 -2.77 13.71
CA ASP A 78 -2.54 -3.15 12.29
C ASP A 78 -1.21 -2.73 11.67
N GLN A 79 -0.79 -1.49 11.92
CA GLN A 79 0.45 -0.97 11.37
C GLN A 79 1.68 -1.66 11.99
N ASN A 80 1.70 -1.88 13.31
CA ASN A 80 2.80 -2.57 13.97
C ASN A 80 2.88 -4.05 13.60
N TRP A 81 1.74 -4.69 13.32
CA TRP A 81 1.72 -6.05 12.77
C TRP A 81 2.45 -6.11 11.42
N TYR A 82 2.21 -5.15 10.53
CA TYR A 82 2.90 -5.06 9.23
C TYR A 82 4.38 -4.75 9.42
N TRP A 83 4.73 -3.76 10.25
CA TRP A 83 6.12 -3.37 10.51
C TRP A 83 6.97 -4.51 11.09
N ALA A 84 6.38 -5.35 11.93
CA ALA A 84 7.05 -6.53 12.48
C ALA A 84 7.43 -7.56 11.41
N GLN A 85 6.73 -7.62 10.26
CA GLN A 85 7.11 -8.48 9.14
C GLN A 85 8.35 -7.98 8.39
N HIS A 86 8.78 -6.75 8.67
CA HIS A 86 9.88 -6.06 7.99
C HIS A 86 10.98 -5.62 8.96
N ASP A 87 11.08 -6.25 10.14
CA ASP A 87 12.08 -5.96 11.19
C ASP A 87 12.16 -4.47 11.58
N ALA A 88 11.04 -3.75 11.49
CA ALA A 88 10.98 -2.33 11.78
C ALA A 88 10.60 -2.07 13.24
N VAL A 89 11.03 -0.90 13.76
CA VAL A 89 10.74 -0.48 15.14
C VAL A 89 9.26 -0.14 15.30
N PRO A 90 8.54 -0.65 16.32
CA PRO A 90 7.13 -0.35 16.50
C PRO A 90 6.83 1.15 16.59
N LEU A 91 5.80 1.58 15.90
CA LEU A 91 5.24 2.91 16.00
C LEU A 91 4.55 3.12 17.34
N VAL A 92 4.61 4.36 17.80
CA VAL A 92 3.86 4.88 18.95
C VAL A 92 2.90 5.95 18.45
N TRP A 93 1.78 6.11 19.14
CA TRP A 93 0.83 7.18 18.83
C TRP A 93 1.51 8.55 19.04
N ASN A 94 1.20 9.51 18.16
CA ASN A 94 1.70 10.87 18.25
C ASN A 94 0.51 11.84 18.13
N GLU A 95 0.26 12.59 19.20
CA GLU A 95 -0.89 13.50 19.34
C GLU A 95 -0.82 14.68 18.37
N GLU A 96 0.38 15.14 18.00
CA GLU A 96 0.56 16.22 17.03
C GLU A 96 0.20 15.76 15.61
N LEU A 97 0.56 14.53 15.24
CA LEU A 97 0.15 13.93 13.95
C LEU A 97 -1.37 13.68 13.90
N GLU A 98 -1.97 13.27 15.02
CA GLU A 98 -3.42 13.13 15.16
C GLU A 98 -4.12 14.46 14.92
N GLU A 99 -3.69 15.52 15.62
CA GLU A 99 -4.26 16.85 15.50
C GLU A 99 -4.14 17.40 14.09
N SER A 100 -2.94 17.32 13.49
CA SER A 100 -2.71 17.75 12.10
C SER A 100 -3.59 16.97 11.11
N SER A 101 -3.75 15.66 11.31
CA SER A 101 -4.62 14.83 10.46
C SER A 101 -6.09 15.19 10.62
N ARG A 102 -6.53 15.44 11.86
CA ARG A 102 -7.91 15.86 12.19
C ARG A 102 -8.25 17.19 11.52
N ASP A 103 -7.34 18.15 11.56
CA ASP A 103 -7.53 19.46 10.93
C ASP A 103 -7.67 19.33 9.40
N TRP A 104 -6.87 18.46 8.78
CA TRP A 104 -6.99 18.20 7.34
C TRP A 104 -8.33 17.55 6.97
N VAL A 105 -8.70 16.44 7.62
CA VAL A 105 -9.95 15.72 7.29
C VAL A 105 -11.19 16.56 7.60
N GLY A 106 -11.12 17.45 8.59
CA GLY A 106 -12.19 18.39 8.94
C GLY A 106 -12.55 19.37 7.82
N ARG A 107 -11.67 19.56 6.82
CA ARG A 107 -11.95 20.39 5.64
C ARG A 107 -12.89 19.72 4.64
N CYS A 108 -13.19 18.43 4.83
CA CYS A 108 -14.01 17.63 3.92
C CYS A 108 -13.52 17.71 2.46
N TYR A 109 -12.22 17.87 2.26
CA TYR A 109 -11.58 17.97 0.96
C TYR A 109 -10.71 16.72 0.71
N PHE A 110 -10.97 16.04 -0.41
CA PHE A 110 -10.21 14.85 -0.79
C PHE A 110 -9.01 15.23 -1.66
N GLY A 111 -7.85 15.35 -1.02
CA GLY A 111 -6.58 15.65 -1.67
C GLY A 111 -5.39 15.47 -0.70
N HIS A 112 -4.24 16.03 -1.06
CA HIS A 112 -3.06 16.08 -0.19
C HIS A 112 -2.91 17.48 0.41
N SER A 113 -2.54 17.57 1.69
CA SER A 113 -2.33 18.82 2.42
C SER A 113 -1.14 19.68 1.96
N GLY A 114 -0.35 19.22 0.99
CA GLY A 114 0.84 19.92 0.50
C GLY A 114 0.73 20.56 -0.88
N ASN A 115 -0.42 20.43 -1.56
CA ASN A 115 -0.62 20.90 -2.95
C ASN A 115 -1.64 22.05 -3.06
N GLU A 116 -1.66 22.93 -2.07
CA GLU A 116 -2.62 24.05 -1.97
C GLU A 116 -2.01 25.43 -2.20
#